data_AF-K2DIU2-F1
#
_entry.id   AF-K2DIU2-F1
#
_cell.length_a   1.000
_cell.length_b   1.000
_cell.length_c   1.000
_cell.angle_alpha   90.00
_cell.angle_beta   90.00
_cell.angle_gamma   90.00
#
_symmetry.space_group_name_H-M   'P 1'
#
loop_
_entity.id
_entity.type
_entity.pdbx_description
1 polymer ?
#
loop_
_entity_poly.entity_id
_entity_poly.type
_entity_poly.pdbx_seq_one_letter_code
_entity_poly.pdbx_strand_id
1 'polypeptide(L)'
;MDTHPKHLPADERRAVTVESVVALAGSQNPSEITTAAIAKHMNLTQGALFRHFPNKEAIWQAVMEWVAERLLARIDRSAQGIDSPLAAMEAMFMSHIEFVAEHPGVPRMMFGELQRAESTPAKRMVQTLIQRYGERLHRLIEKGKASG
;
A
#
# COMPACT_ATOMS: atom_id res chain seq x y z
N MET A 1 25.81 -2.69 9.05
CA MET A 1 25.84 -4.06 8.52
C MET A 1 24.63 -4.77 9.10
N ASP A 2 23.49 -4.72 8.41
CA ASP A 2 22.27 -5.35 8.91
C ASP A 2 22.23 -6.82 8.51
N THR A 3 22.62 -7.67 9.45
CA THR A 3 22.52 -9.12 9.36
C THR A 3 21.04 -9.52 9.36
N HIS A 4 20.42 -9.51 8.19
CA HIS A 4 19.12 -10.15 8.02
C HIS A 4 19.28 -11.67 8.21
N PRO A 5 18.47 -12.32 9.06
CA PRO A 5 18.56 -13.74 9.33
C PRO A 5 18.52 -14.57 8.03
N LYS A 6 19.40 -15.57 7.92
CA LYS A 6 19.46 -16.51 6.78
C LYS A 6 18.10 -17.21 6.52
N HIS A 7 17.25 -17.33 7.54
CA HIS A 7 15.90 -17.87 7.44
C HIS A 7 14.91 -16.99 8.21
N LEU A 8 14.00 -16.34 7.48
CA LEU A 8 12.82 -15.71 8.04
C LEU A 8 11.64 -16.69 7.93
N PRO A 9 10.68 -16.67 8.87
CA PRO A 9 9.36 -17.25 8.67
C PRO A 9 8.73 -16.79 7.35
N ALA A 10 7.87 -17.62 6.76
CA ALA A 10 7.31 -17.35 5.44
C ALA A 10 6.56 -16.01 5.37
N ASP A 11 5.79 -15.68 6.40
CA ASP A 11 5.02 -14.44 6.46
C ASP A 11 5.93 -13.21 6.59
N GLU A 12 6.98 -13.29 7.41
CA GLU A 12 7.97 -12.22 7.54
C GLU A 12 8.72 -12.01 6.23
N ARG A 13 9.07 -13.09 5.51
CA ARG A 13 9.66 -12.99 4.17
C ARG A 13 8.72 -12.28 3.18
N ARG A 14 7.41 -12.57 3.22
CA ARG A 14 6.42 -11.88 2.37
C ARG A 14 6.33 -10.40 2.70
N ALA A 15 6.31 -10.05 3.99
CA ALA A 15 6.26 -8.66 4.45
C ALA A 15 7.50 -7.87 3.97
N VAL A 16 8.70 -8.40 4.19
CA VAL A 16 9.95 -7.76 3.72
C VAL A 16 9.98 -7.61 2.19
N THR A 17 9.43 -8.59 1.46
CA THR A 17 9.31 -8.49 -0.01
C THR A 17 8.41 -7.31 -0.41
N VAL A 18 7.24 -7.19 0.22
CA VAL A 18 6.30 -6.10 -0.05
C VAL A 18 6.94 -4.74 0.21
N GLU A 19 7.58 -4.57 1.36
CA GLU A 19 8.24 -3.32 1.74
C GLU A 19 9.41 -2.99 0.78
N SER A 20 10.18 -3.99 0.36
CA SER A 20 11.24 -3.84 -0.64
C SER A 20 10.71 -3.34 -1.99
N VAL A 21 9.55 -3.85 -2.43
CA VAL A 21 8.92 -3.42 -3.69
C VAL A 21 8.43 -1.97 -3.58
N VAL A 22 7.82 -1.60 -2.46
CA VAL A 22 7.41 -0.21 -2.20
C VAL A 22 8.63 0.73 -2.22
N ALA A 23 9.74 0.34 -1.60
CA ALA A 23 10.99 1.12 -1.60
C ALA A 23 11.56 1.28 -3.02
N LEU A 24 11.63 0.19 -3.79
CA LEU A 24 12.07 0.22 -5.19
C LEU A 24 11.19 1.14 -6.03
N ALA A 25 9.87 1.05 -5.89
CA ALA A 25 8.92 1.92 -6.59
C ALA A 25 9.07 3.41 -6.23
N GLY A 26 9.65 3.73 -5.07
CA GLY A 26 9.99 5.12 -4.71
C GLY A 26 11.08 5.71 -5.60
N SER A 27 12.01 4.87 -6.09
CA SER A 27 13.20 5.29 -6.84
C SER A 27 13.20 4.88 -8.32
N GLN A 28 12.36 3.94 -8.72
CA GLN A 28 12.27 3.41 -10.09
C GLN A 28 10.83 3.43 -10.59
N ASN A 29 10.66 3.48 -11.91
CA ASN A 29 9.33 3.38 -12.51
C ASN A 29 8.73 1.99 -12.24
N PRO A 30 7.55 1.87 -11.60
CA PRO A 30 6.97 0.57 -11.25
C PRO A 30 6.80 -0.40 -12.42
N SER A 31 6.57 0.10 -13.64
CA SER A 31 6.45 -0.75 -14.84
C SER A 31 7.75 -1.48 -15.19
N GLU A 32 8.90 -0.88 -14.84
CA GLU A 32 10.24 -1.40 -15.15
C GLU A 32 10.80 -2.33 -14.06
N ILE A 33 10.15 -2.39 -12.89
CA ILE A 33 10.60 -3.25 -11.79
C ILE A 33 10.39 -4.71 -12.17
N THR A 34 11.48 -5.45 -12.36
CA THR A 34 11.48 -6.89 -12.64
C THR A 34 11.60 -7.70 -11.35
N THR A 35 11.16 -8.97 -11.37
CA THR A 35 11.36 -9.90 -10.24
C THR A 35 12.85 -10.17 -9.96
N ALA A 36 13.70 -10.11 -10.99
CA ALA A 36 15.15 -10.15 -10.83
C ALA A 36 15.69 -8.91 -10.10
N ALA A 37 15.18 -7.71 -10.41
CA ALA A 37 15.55 -6.48 -9.71
C ALA A 37 15.12 -6.51 -8.24
N ILE A 38 13.91 -7.01 -7.95
CA ILE A 38 13.42 -7.21 -6.58
C ILE A 38 14.35 -8.18 -5.82
N ALA A 39 14.60 -9.36 -6.39
CA ALA A 39 15.47 -10.36 -5.76
C ALA A 39 16.89 -9.80 -5.51
N LYS A 40 17.45 -9.07 -6.47
CA LYS A 40 18.74 -8.39 -6.33
C LYS A 40 18.73 -7.36 -5.20
N HIS A 41 17.71 -6.52 -5.12
CA HIS A 41 17.57 -5.51 -4.05
C HIS A 41 17.51 -6.16 -2.67
N MET A 42 16.87 -7.32 -2.57
CA MET A 42 16.75 -8.11 -1.33
C MET A 42 17.96 -9.01 -1.04
N ASN A 43 18.98 -9.04 -1.92
CA ASN A 43 20.10 -9.99 -1.87
C ASN A 43 19.64 -11.47 -1.84
N LEU A 44 18.66 -11.80 -2.68
CA LEU A 44 18.08 -13.14 -2.85
C LEU A 44 18.20 -13.62 -4.30
N THR A 45 18.02 -14.92 -4.51
CA THR A 45 17.80 -15.47 -5.85
C THR A 45 16.35 -15.23 -6.28
N GLN A 46 16.10 -15.09 -7.58
CA GLN A 46 14.73 -15.00 -8.09
C GLN A 46 13.90 -16.24 -7.75
N GLY A 47 14.52 -17.43 -7.70
CA GLY A 47 13.86 -18.66 -7.26
C GLY A 47 13.43 -18.62 -5.80
N ALA A 48 14.17 -17.95 -4.91
CA ALA A 48 13.77 -17.79 -3.51
C ALA A 48 12.53 -16.89 -3.36
N LEU A 49 12.42 -15.84 -4.17
CA LEU A 49 11.22 -15.00 -4.24
C LEU A 49 9.98 -15.83 -4.63
N PHE A 50 10.14 -16.70 -5.62
CA PHE A 50 9.03 -17.52 -6.13
C PHE A 50 8.57 -18.63 -5.20
N ARG A 51 9.32 -18.94 -4.12
CA ARG A 51 8.80 -19.83 -3.05
C ARG A 51 7.64 -19.21 -2.27
N HIS A 52 7.54 -17.88 -2.28
CA HIS A 52 6.52 -17.14 -1.51
C HIS A 52 5.48 -16.45 -2.39
N PHE A 53 5.81 -16.18 -3.65
CA PHE A 53 4.92 -15.55 -4.61
C PHE A 53 4.97 -16.30 -5.94
N PRO A 54 3.85 -16.85 -6.44
CA PRO A 54 3.87 -17.66 -7.66
C PRO A 54 4.25 -16.86 -8.92
N ASN A 55 4.02 -15.54 -8.94
CA ASN A 55 4.33 -14.67 -10.08
C ASN A 55 4.44 -13.19 -9.63
N LYS A 56 4.75 -12.30 -10.58
CA LYS A 56 4.82 -10.84 -10.34
C LYS A 56 3.49 -10.25 -9.89
N GLU A 57 2.37 -10.70 -10.45
CA GLU A 57 1.04 -10.18 -10.10
C GLU A 57 0.69 -10.45 -8.63
N ALA A 58 1.06 -11.61 -8.09
CA ALA A 58 0.87 -11.95 -6.69
C ALA A 58 1.68 -11.04 -5.74
N ILE A 59 2.86 -10.58 -6.18
CA ILE A 59 3.64 -9.59 -5.43
C ILE A 59 2.91 -8.24 -5.44
N TRP A 60 2.46 -7.78 -6.61
CA TRP A 60 1.74 -6.50 -6.75
C TRP A 60 0.43 -6.50 -5.96
N GLN A 61 -0.31 -7.61 -5.99
CA GLN A 61 -1.51 -7.78 -5.18
C GLN A 61 -1.20 -7.65 -3.69
N ALA A 62 -0.19 -8.37 -3.19
CA ALA A 62 0.21 -8.30 -1.79
C ALA A 62 0.67 -6.90 -1.38
N VAL A 63 1.33 -6.16 -2.28
CA VAL A 63 1.69 -4.76 -2.04
C VAL A 63 0.43 -3.89 -1.92
N MET A 64 -0.56 -4.05 -2.80
CA MET A 64 -1.81 -3.28 -2.70
C MET A 64 -2.66 -3.66 -1.48
N GLU A 65 -2.65 -4.92 -1.06
CA GLU A 65 -3.28 -5.38 0.19
C GLU A 65 -2.66 -4.68 1.40
N TRP A 66 -1.32 -4.70 1.49
CA TRP A 66 -0.57 -4.02 2.54
C TRP A 66 -0.83 -2.51 2.56
N VAL A 67 -0.90 -1.87 1.39
CA VAL A 67 -1.22 -0.44 1.29
C VAL A 67 -2.62 -0.18 1.83
N ALA A 68 -3.61 -0.98 1.40
CA ALA A 68 -5.00 -0.78 1.81
C ALA A 68 -5.18 -0.97 3.32
N GLU A 69 -4.59 -2.02 3.89
CA GLU A 69 -4.64 -2.30 5.32
C GLU A 69 -4.01 -1.17 6.14
N ARG A 70 -2.78 -0.77 5.81
CA ARG A 70 -2.06 0.25 6.60
C ARG A 70 -2.67 1.64 6.45
N LEU A 71 -3.04 2.06 5.25
CA LEU A 71 -3.63 3.38 5.03
C LEU A 71 -4.99 3.51 5.71
N LEU A 72 -5.90 2.53 5.50
CA LEU A 72 -7.24 2.58 6.12
C LEU A 72 -7.15 2.53 7.65
N ALA A 73 -6.27 1.70 8.22
CA ALA A 73 -6.07 1.67 9.66
C ALA A 73 -5.49 2.99 10.20
N ARG A 74 -4.59 3.65 9.45
CA ARG A 74 -3.99 4.93 9.88
C ARG A 74 -5.03 6.05 9.91
N ILE A 75 -5.83 6.20 8.85
CA ILE A 75 -6.87 7.24 8.78
C ILE A 75 -8.02 6.98 9.78
N ASP A 76 -8.37 5.72 10.05
CA ASP A 76 -9.39 5.40 11.05
C ASP A 76 -8.90 5.81 12.46
N ARG A 77 -7.63 5.55 12.77
CA ARG A 77 -7.02 5.97 14.04
C ARG A 77 -6.90 7.49 14.14
N SER A 78 -6.55 8.20 13.06
CA SER A 78 -6.37 9.66 13.11
C SER A 78 -7.70 10.40 13.34
N ALA A 79 -8.83 9.84 12.91
CA ALA A 79 -10.15 10.40 13.13
C ALA A 79 -10.77 10.00 14.49
N GLN A 80 -10.18 9.04 15.19
CA GLN A 80 -10.78 8.45 16.39
C GLN A 80 -10.89 9.47 17.53
N GLY A 81 -12.09 9.60 18.10
CA GLY A 81 -12.35 10.50 19.23
C GLY A 81 -12.51 11.98 18.86
N ILE A 82 -12.52 12.33 17.57
CA ILE A 82 -12.76 13.70 17.11
C ILE A 82 -14.25 13.91 16.83
N ASP A 83 -14.89 14.80 17.58
CA ASP A 83 -16.33 15.05 17.44
C ASP A 83 -16.68 15.85 16.19
N SER A 84 -15.88 16.89 15.90
CA SER A 84 -16.06 17.76 14.73
C SER A 84 -15.81 16.96 13.44
N PRO A 85 -16.80 16.82 12.54
CA PRO A 85 -16.64 16.06 11.30
C PRO A 85 -15.56 16.66 10.38
N LEU A 86 -15.48 18.00 10.33
CA LEU A 86 -14.45 18.69 9.55
C LEU A 86 -13.05 18.44 10.12
N ALA A 87 -12.88 18.52 11.44
CA ALA A 87 -11.59 18.26 12.07
C ALA A 87 -11.17 16.78 11.90
N ALA A 88 -12.13 15.84 11.93
CA ALA A 88 -11.86 14.44 11.67
C ALA A 88 -11.38 14.21 10.22
N MET A 89 -12.02 14.88 9.24
CA MET A 89 -11.59 14.84 7.83
C MET A 89 -10.20 15.44 7.64
N GLU A 90 -9.90 16.55 8.31
CA GLU A 90 -8.57 17.16 8.29
C GLU A 90 -7.50 16.20 8.85
N ALA A 91 -7.78 15.56 9.99
CA ALA A 91 -6.86 14.59 10.59
C ALA A 91 -6.62 13.38 9.66
N MET A 92 -7.67 12.87 9.01
CA MET A 92 -7.54 11.82 7.99
C MET A 92 -6.67 12.27 6.81
N PHE A 93 -6.88 13.49 6.31
CA PHE A 93 -6.12 14.04 5.20
C PHE A 93 -4.64 14.18 5.55
N MET A 94 -4.31 14.78 6.69
CA MET A 94 -2.92 14.91 7.14
C MET A 94 -2.26 13.55 7.32
N SER A 95 -2.97 12.60 7.94
CA SER A 95 -2.48 11.22 8.08
C SER A 95 -2.25 10.52 6.74
N HIS A 96 -3.05 10.78 5.72
CA HIS A 96 -2.84 10.25 4.37
C HIS A 96 -1.56 10.84 3.76
N ILE A 97 -1.40 12.16 3.84
CA ILE A 97 -0.22 12.86 3.29
C ILE A 97 1.07 12.34 3.92
N GLU A 98 1.09 12.16 5.25
CA GLU A 98 2.23 11.56 5.94
C GLU A 98 2.54 10.15 5.46
N PHE A 99 1.52 9.29 5.30
CA PHE A 99 1.70 7.93 4.80
C PHE A 99 2.32 7.90 3.39
N VAL A 100 1.87 8.80 2.50
CA VAL A 100 2.44 8.92 1.16
C VAL A 100 3.86 9.48 1.18
N ALA A 101 4.16 10.42 2.08
CA ALA A 101 5.50 10.98 2.25
C ALA A 101 6.49 9.92 2.78
N GLU A 102 6.06 9.07 3.71
CA GLU A 102 6.83 7.93 4.22
C GLU A 102 7.03 6.83 3.17
N HIS A 103 6.09 6.71 2.21
CA HIS A 103 6.08 5.65 1.22
C HIS A 103 5.85 6.16 -0.21
N PRO A 104 6.81 6.91 -0.81
CA PRO A 104 6.63 7.56 -2.10
C PRO A 104 6.42 6.60 -3.28
N GLY A 105 6.76 5.31 -3.13
CA GLY A 105 6.47 4.28 -4.13
C GLY A 105 4.99 3.92 -4.23
N VAL A 106 4.22 4.08 -3.15
CA VAL A 106 2.79 3.72 -3.10
C VAL A 106 1.96 4.46 -4.16
N PRO A 107 1.93 5.80 -4.22
CA PRO A 107 1.13 6.49 -5.24
C PRO A 107 1.57 6.12 -6.66
N ARG A 108 2.88 5.94 -6.89
CA ARG A 108 3.43 5.56 -8.20
C ARG A 108 2.92 4.18 -8.63
N MET A 109 2.91 3.20 -7.72
CA MET A 109 2.37 1.87 -8.00
C MET A 109 0.86 1.91 -8.21
N MET A 110 0.11 2.58 -7.33
CA MET A 110 -1.35 2.65 -7.41
C MET A 110 -1.81 3.28 -8.74
N PHE A 111 -1.25 4.43 -9.11
CA PHE A 111 -1.62 5.09 -10.36
C PHE A 111 -1.16 4.32 -11.60
N GLY A 112 -0.02 3.61 -11.52
CA GLY A 112 0.42 2.70 -12.58
C GLY A 112 -0.55 1.54 -12.79
N GLU A 113 -1.02 0.90 -11.70
CA GLU A 113 -2.01 -0.18 -11.78
C GLU A 113 -3.37 0.29 -12.30
N LEU A 114 -3.82 1.49 -11.91
CA LEU A 114 -5.08 2.05 -12.39
C LEU A 114 -5.07 2.32 -13.91
N GLN A 115 -3.92 2.66 -14.47
CA GLN A 115 -3.74 2.93 -15.91
C GLN A 115 -3.67 1.66 -16.78
N ARG A 116 -3.51 0.47 -16.18
CA ARG A 116 -3.51 -0.78 -16.95
C ARG A 116 -4.83 -1.00 -17.66
N ALA A 117 -4.78 -1.53 -18.89
CA ALA A 117 -5.97 -1.90 -19.64
C ALA A 117 -6.71 -3.07 -18.97
N GLU A 118 -5.98 -4.07 -18.49
CA GLU A 118 -6.57 -5.25 -17.87
C GLU A 118 -7.02 -5.00 -16.42
N SER A 119 -7.98 -5.80 -15.97
CA SER A 119 -8.36 -5.87 -14.56
C SER A 119 -7.43 -6.82 -13.80
N THR A 120 -6.33 -6.29 -13.27
CA THR A 120 -5.39 -7.05 -12.42
C THR A 120 -5.96 -7.21 -11.00
N PRO A 121 -5.53 -8.24 -10.23
CA PRO A 121 -5.87 -8.35 -8.82
C PRO A 121 -5.47 -7.12 -8.00
N ALA A 122 -4.29 -6.56 -8.28
CA ALA A 122 -3.81 -5.33 -7.66
C ALA A 122 -4.71 -4.12 -7.97
N LYS A 123 -5.13 -3.95 -9.24
CA LYS A 123 -6.07 -2.89 -9.63
C LYS A 123 -7.41 -3.00 -8.90
N ARG A 124 -7.96 -4.21 -8.75
CA ARG A 124 -9.19 -4.44 -7.96
C ARG A 124 -9.01 -4.04 -6.50
N MET A 125 -7.86 -4.34 -5.91
CA MET A 125 -7.55 -3.93 -4.54
C MET A 125 -7.49 -2.40 -4.39
N VAL A 126 -6.87 -1.70 -5.36
CA VAL A 126 -6.87 -0.23 -5.39
C VAL A 126 -8.28 0.34 -5.49
N GLN A 127 -9.14 -0.23 -6.32
CA GLN A 127 -10.54 0.19 -6.44
C GLN A 127 -11.30 -0.01 -5.13
N THR A 128 -11.12 -1.16 -4.47
CA THR A 128 -11.69 -1.42 -3.14
C THR A 128 -11.19 -0.44 -2.08
N LEU A 129 -9.89 -0.10 -2.10
CA LEU A 129 -9.31 0.91 -1.22
C LEU A 129 -9.97 2.27 -1.43
N ILE A 130 -10.09 2.74 -2.67
CA ILE A 130 -10.73 4.03 -3.00
C ILE A 130 -12.18 4.06 -2.52
N GLN A 131 -12.94 2.98 -2.77
CA GLN A 131 -14.33 2.87 -2.31
C GLN A 131 -14.41 2.98 -0.78
N ARG A 132 -13.63 2.18 -0.06
CA ARG A 132 -13.64 2.15 1.42
C ARG A 132 -13.18 3.47 2.04
N TYR A 133 -12.24 4.15 1.40
CA TYR A 133 -11.83 5.50 1.81
C TYR A 133 -13.00 6.48 1.61
N GLY A 134 -13.63 6.45 0.42
CA GLY A 134 -14.79 7.28 0.09
C GLY A 134 -15.96 7.10 1.05
N GLU A 135 -16.26 5.87 1.46
CA GLU A 135 -17.30 5.56 2.46
C GLU A 135 -17.04 6.24 3.82
N ARG A 136 -15.78 6.36 4.24
CA ARG A 136 -15.41 7.07 5.48
C ARG A 136 -15.66 8.58 5.34
N LEU A 137 -15.21 9.16 4.22
CA LEU A 137 -15.45 10.58 3.94
C LEU A 137 -16.94 10.88 3.85
N HIS A 138 -17.71 10.04 3.16
CA HIS A 138 -19.16 10.22 3.02
C HIS A 138 -19.86 10.23 4.38
N ARG A 139 -19.50 9.32 5.30
CA ARG A 139 -20.04 9.33 6.66
C ARG A 139 -19.75 10.63 7.42
N LEU A 140 -18.54 11.17 7.30
CA LEU A 140 -18.19 12.44 7.94
C LEU A 140 -18.91 13.63 7.30
N ILE A 141 -19.04 13.64 5.98
CA ILE A 141 -19.79 14.67 5.25
C ILE A 141 -21.25 14.68 5.67
N GLU A 142 -21.90 13.51 5.74
CA GLU A 142 -23.29 13.43 6.20
C GLU A 142 -23.45 13.82 7.67
N LYS A 143 -22.50 13.45 8.55
CA LYS A 143 -22.48 13.93 9.94
C LYS A 143 -22.36 15.45 10.01
N GLY A 144 -21.48 16.05 9.19
CA GLY A 144 -21.30 17.51 9.11
C GLY A 144 -22.57 18.22 8.66
N LYS A 145 -23.21 17.75 7.58
CA LYS A 145 -24.48 18.30 7.11
C LYS A 145 -25.58 18.27 8.17
N ALA A 146 -25.62 17.24 9.01
CA ALA A 146 -26.60 17.11 10.08
C ALA A 146 -26.30 18.03 11.29
N SER A 147 -25.05 18.44 11.50
CA SER A 147 -24.63 19.29 12.62
C SER A 147 -24.64 20.80 12.33
N GLY A 148 -24.86 21.20 11.07
CA GLY A 148 -24.75 22.60 10.61
C GLY A 148 -23.31 23.02 10.35
#